data_AF-A0A258D8Z7-F1
#
_entry.id   AF-A0A258D8Z7-F1
#
_cell.length_a   1.000
_cell.length_b   1.000
_cell.length_c   1.000
_cell.angle_alpha   90.00
_cell.angle_beta   90.00
_cell.angle_gamma   90.00
#
_symmetry.space_group_name_H-M   'P 1'
#
loop_
_entity.id
_entity.type
_entity.pdbx_description
1 polymer ?
#
loop_
_entity_poly.entity_id
_entity_poly.type
_entity_poly.pdbx_seq_one_letter_code
_entity_poly.pdbx_strand_id
1 'polypeptide(L)'
;MSKLVNRIAVAAALALAATPIIGLTAAHAQDRAETPVVRIKVGDLDLSSPAGAREFEKRAQVAVFHSCQATGFRGLSAKACLIEFEEDLQAALSDRQRADLKLARRKGADLALAAN
;
A
#
# COMPACT_ATOMS: atom_id res chain seq x y z
N MET A 1 9.02 -22.89 12.08
CA MET A 1 9.22 -21.46 12.36
C MET A 1 9.70 -20.78 11.09
N SER A 2 8.77 -20.40 10.22
CA SER A 2 9.09 -19.79 8.92
C SER A 2 8.76 -18.31 9.00
N LYS A 3 9.80 -17.49 9.16
CA LYS A 3 9.72 -16.03 9.06
C LYS A 3 9.48 -15.69 7.58
N LEU A 4 8.23 -15.66 7.14
CA LEU A 4 7.87 -15.13 5.83
C LEU A 4 7.74 -13.61 5.96
N VAL A 5 8.87 -12.94 5.82
CA VAL A 5 8.94 -11.48 5.78
C VAL A 5 8.31 -11.05 4.46
N ASN A 6 7.03 -10.68 4.49
CA ASN A 6 6.31 -10.13 3.34
C ASN A 6 6.91 -8.74 3.04
N ARG A 7 7.89 -8.69 2.14
CA ARG A 7 8.59 -7.45 1.78
C ARG A 7 7.70 -6.64 0.85
N ILE A 8 7.03 -5.64 1.40
CA ILE A 8 6.40 -4.59 0.61
C ILE A 8 7.53 -3.81 -0.08
N ALA A 9 7.71 -4.06 -1.38
CA ALA A 9 8.70 -3.38 -2.19
C ALA A 9 8.13 -2.05 -2.69
N VAL A 10 8.58 -0.95 -2.10
CA VAL A 10 8.35 0.41 -2.61
C VAL A 10 9.31 0.66 -3.77
N ALA A 11 8.84 0.49 -5.01
CA ALA A 11 9.65 0.77 -6.19
C ALA A 11 9.67 2.27 -6.50
N ALA A 12 10.83 2.91 -6.31
CA ALA A 12 11.10 4.25 -6.82
C ALA A 12 11.49 4.13 -8.31
N ALA A 13 10.57 4.43 -9.21
CA ALA A 13 10.86 4.46 -10.64
C ALA A 13 11.66 5.73 -10.98
N LEU A 14 12.99 5.61 -11.01
CA LEU A 14 13.86 6.57 -11.69
C LEU A 14 13.60 6.44 -13.19
N ALA A 15 13.03 7.50 -13.77
CA ALA A 15 12.84 7.63 -15.20
C ALA A 15 14.20 7.65 -15.91
N LEU A 16 14.50 6.61 -16.68
CA LEU A 16 15.41 6.68 -17.80
C LEU A 16 14.69 6.15 -19.05
N ALA A 17 14.48 7.08 -19.98
CA ALA A 17 13.89 6.86 -21.28
C ALA A 17 14.71 5.86 -22.11
N ALA A 18 14.05 4.87 -22.72
CA ALA A 18 14.40 4.30 -24.04
C ALA A 18 13.41 3.18 -24.43
N THR A 19 12.63 3.44 -25.48
CA THR A 19 12.10 2.48 -26.50
C THR A 19 11.43 1.16 -26.07
N PRO A 20 10.14 0.94 -26.38
CA PRO A 20 9.51 -0.37 -26.23
C PRO A 20 9.86 -1.25 -27.43
N ILE A 21 10.66 -2.30 -27.23
CA ILE A 21 10.73 -3.42 -28.17
C ILE A 21 9.80 -4.50 -27.62
N ILE A 22 8.64 -4.61 -28.26
CA ILE A 22 7.72 -5.73 -28.09
C ILE A 22 8.44 -6.97 -28.61
N GLY A 23 8.89 -7.83 -27.70
CA GLY A 23 9.61 -9.07 -28.01
C GLY A 23 9.40 -10.10 -26.93
N LEU A 24 8.41 -10.97 -27.15
CA LEU A 24 8.22 -12.32 -26.60
C LEU A 24 9.06 -12.72 -25.36
N THR A 25 8.47 -12.58 -24.16
CA THR A 25 8.64 -13.55 -23.06
C THR A 25 7.31 -13.69 -22.32
N ALA A 26 6.36 -14.38 -22.94
CA ALA A 26 5.29 -15.05 -22.21
C ALA A 26 5.80 -16.44 -21.79
N ALA A 27 5.22 -16.98 -20.71
CA ALA A 27 5.59 -18.21 -20.00
C ALA A 27 6.77 -18.04 -19.03
N HIS A 28 6.47 -17.61 -17.80
CA HIS A 28 6.99 -18.15 -16.52
C HIS A 28 6.48 -17.25 -15.37
N ALA A 29 5.16 -17.17 -15.18
CA ALA A 29 4.58 -16.62 -13.95
C ALA A 29 3.37 -17.44 -13.49
N GLN A 30 3.34 -18.72 -13.87
CA GLN A 30 2.36 -19.70 -13.40
C GLN A 30 3.05 -20.70 -12.48
N ASP A 31 3.82 -20.24 -11.48
CA ASP A 31 4.33 -21.10 -10.39
C ASP A 31 4.71 -20.28 -9.16
N ARG A 32 3.71 -19.63 -8.56
CA ARG A 32 3.66 -19.34 -7.13
C ARG A 32 2.24 -18.93 -6.85
N ALA A 33 1.62 -19.45 -5.79
CA ALA A 33 0.41 -18.89 -5.26
C ALA A 33 0.65 -17.40 -4.97
N GLU A 34 0.27 -16.52 -5.91
CA GLU A 34 0.43 -15.08 -5.79
C GLU A 34 -0.53 -14.60 -4.72
N THR A 35 -0.04 -14.43 -3.50
CA THR A 35 -0.71 -13.57 -2.53
C THR A 35 -0.97 -12.23 -3.22
N PRO A 36 -2.24 -11.75 -3.29
CA PRO A 36 -2.56 -10.54 -4.01
C PRO A 36 -1.75 -9.38 -3.43
N VAL A 37 -0.80 -8.87 -4.22
CA VAL A 37 0.07 -7.77 -3.81
C VAL A 37 -0.68 -6.46 -4.05
N VAL A 38 -1.15 -5.84 -2.97
CA VAL A 38 -1.79 -4.53 -3.02
C VAL A 38 -0.71 -3.45 -3.04
N ARG A 39 -0.69 -2.63 -4.10
CA ARG A 39 0.29 -1.55 -4.27
C ARG A 39 -0.39 -0.20 -4.11
N ILE A 40 0.03 0.57 -3.11
CA ILE A 40 -0.41 1.95 -2.91
C ILE A 40 0.73 2.88 -3.34
N LYS A 41 0.47 3.74 -4.33
CA LYS A 41 1.45 4.70 -4.81
C LYS A 41 1.51 5.89 -3.84
N VAL A 42 2.71 6.17 -3.32
CA VAL A 42 2.96 7.22 -2.32
C VAL A 42 3.95 8.28 -2.82
N GLY A 43 4.87 7.92 -3.72
CA GLY A 43 5.95 8.82 -4.16
C GLY A 43 5.51 10.05 -4.95
N ASP A 44 4.25 10.09 -5.41
CA ASP A 44 3.64 11.26 -6.06
C ASP A 44 2.91 12.20 -5.08
N LEU A 45 2.83 11.84 -3.79
CA LEU A 45 2.07 12.58 -2.79
C LEU A 45 3.00 13.27 -1.80
N ASP A 46 2.71 14.55 -1.50
CA ASP A 46 3.26 15.21 -0.32
C ASP A 46 2.45 14.82 0.93
N LEU A 47 2.92 13.78 1.63
CA LEU A 47 2.29 13.27 2.85
C LEU A 47 2.33 14.26 4.02
N SER A 48 3.14 15.31 3.95
CA SER A 48 3.24 16.35 4.98
C SER A 48 2.18 17.46 4.82
N SER A 49 1.49 17.47 3.67
CA SER A 49 0.36 18.34 3.36
C SER A 49 -0.97 17.65 3.71
N PRO A 50 -2.00 18.41 4.15
CA PRO A 50 -3.32 17.83 4.39
C PRO A 50 -3.95 17.20 3.15
N ALA A 51 -3.74 17.78 1.98
CA ALA A 51 -4.29 17.28 0.72
C ALA A 51 -3.64 15.95 0.30
N GLY A 52 -2.30 15.86 0.34
CA GLY A 52 -1.58 14.64 -0.01
C GLY A 52 -1.83 13.50 0.96
N ALA A 53 -1.97 13.80 2.26
CA ALA A 53 -2.32 12.78 3.26
C ALA A 53 -3.75 12.24 3.07
N ARG A 54 -4.73 13.09 2.76
CA ARG A 54 -6.11 12.66 2.44
C ARG A 54 -6.16 11.82 1.16
N GLU A 55 -5.35 12.17 0.16
CA GLU A 55 -5.27 11.39 -1.07
C GLU A 55 -4.63 10.01 -0.83
N PHE A 56 -3.58 9.95 -0.01
CA PHE A 56 -3.00 8.68 0.43
C PHE A 56 -4.04 7.81 1.13
N GLU A 57 -4.82 8.38 2.05
CA GLU A 57 -5.87 7.67 2.76
C GLU A 57 -6.96 7.13 1.83
N LYS A 58 -7.41 7.92 0.85
CA LYS A 58 -8.36 7.45 -0.16
C LYS A 58 -7.82 6.23 -0.91
N ARG A 59 -6.55 6.27 -1.31
CA ARG A 59 -5.90 5.15 -2.01
C ARG A 59 -5.81 3.90 -1.12
N ALA A 60 -5.49 4.09 0.15
CA ALA A 60 -5.48 3.01 1.14
C ALA A 60 -6.89 2.41 1.37
N GLN A 61 -7.94 3.23 1.38
CA GLN A 61 -9.32 2.73 1.48
C GLN A 61 -9.75 1.93 0.25
N VAL A 62 -9.41 2.39 -0.96
CA VAL A 62 -9.69 1.62 -2.19
C VAL A 62 -8.93 0.29 -2.17
N ALA A 63 -7.67 0.33 -1.74
CA ALA A 63 -6.82 -0.84 -1.59
C ALA A 63 -7.40 -1.86 -0.60
N VAL A 64 -7.88 -1.42 0.57
CA VAL A 64 -8.47 -2.32 1.56
C VAL A 64 -9.81 -2.88 1.10
N PHE A 65 -10.63 -2.08 0.41
CA PHE A 65 -11.88 -2.56 -0.19
C PHE A 65 -11.59 -3.70 -1.16
N HIS A 66 -10.60 -3.50 -2.04
CA HIS A 66 -10.19 -4.52 -2.99
C HIS A 66 -9.63 -5.77 -2.30
N SER A 67 -8.76 -5.63 -1.30
CA SER A 67 -8.14 -6.78 -0.64
C SER A 67 -9.11 -7.56 0.23
N CYS A 68 -9.96 -6.85 0.98
CA CYS A 68 -10.89 -7.45 1.92
C CYS A 68 -12.17 -7.98 1.27
N GLN A 69 -12.62 -7.43 0.14
CA GLN A 69 -13.81 -7.93 -0.57
C GLN A 69 -13.49 -8.90 -1.71
N ALA A 70 -12.46 -8.64 -2.51
CA ALA A 70 -12.21 -9.48 -3.70
C ALA A 70 -11.66 -10.87 -3.37
N THR A 71 -10.93 -11.01 -2.26
CA THR A 71 -10.29 -12.28 -1.89
C THR A 71 -11.19 -13.21 -1.06
N GLY A 72 -12.37 -12.72 -0.68
CA GLY A 72 -13.11 -13.27 0.46
C GLY A 72 -12.32 -13.03 1.76
N PHE A 73 -13.02 -12.74 2.84
CA PHE A 73 -12.34 -12.72 4.13
C PHE A 73 -11.67 -14.08 4.33
N ARG A 74 -10.38 -14.12 4.65
CA ARG A 74 -9.58 -15.35 4.86
C ARG A 74 -10.07 -16.14 6.10
N GLY A 75 -11.36 -16.43 6.22
CA GLY A 75 -12.05 -16.81 7.45
C GLY A 75 -12.21 -15.68 8.46
N LEU A 76 -11.85 -14.44 8.11
CA LEU A 76 -11.89 -13.27 9.00
C LEU A 76 -13.26 -12.57 8.93
N SER A 77 -13.57 -11.72 9.92
CA SER A 77 -14.68 -10.78 9.75
C SER A 77 -14.21 -9.56 8.93
N ALA A 78 -15.15 -8.79 8.37
CA ALA A 78 -14.84 -7.52 7.72
C ALA A 78 -13.97 -6.58 8.54
N LYS A 79 -14.28 -6.52 9.83
CA LYS A 79 -13.53 -5.73 10.79
C LYS A 79 -12.11 -6.26 11.01
N ALA A 80 -11.93 -7.58 11.08
CA ALA A 80 -10.61 -8.17 11.31
C ALA A 80 -9.68 -7.97 10.10
N CYS A 81 -10.20 -8.05 8.87
CA CYS A 81 -9.40 -7.75 7.67
C CYS A 81 -8.96 -6.29 7.60
N LEU A 82 -9.83 -5.36 8.01
CA LEU A 82 -9.47 -3.93 8.09
C LEU A 82 -8.31 -3.69 9.06
N ILE A 83 -8.38 -4.27 10.26
CA ILE A 83 -7.34 -4.12 11.29
C ILE A 83 -6.00 -4.67 10.79
N GLU A 84 -5.99 -5.90 10.25
CA GLU A 84 -4.76 -6.53 9.73
C GLU A 84 -4.15 -5.71 8.58
N PHE A 85 -4.99 -5.17 7.69
CA PHE A 85 -4.54 -4.31 6.60
C PHE A 85 -3.93 -2.99 7.11
N GLU A 86 -4.54 -2.37 8.12
CA GLU A 86 -4.00 -1.15 8.72
C GLU A 86 -2.64 -1.40 9.38
N GLU A 87 -2.47 -2.51 10.08
CA GLU A 87 -1.18 -2.91 10.67
C GLU A 87 -0.10 -3.14 9.59
N ASP A 88 -0.44 -3.88 8.53
CA ASP A 88 0.44 -4.11 7.39
C ASP A 88 0.81 -2.80 6.69
N LEU A 89 -0.16 -1.91 6.49
CA LEU A 89 0.05 -0.61 5.88
C LEU A 89 0.98 0.26 6.73
N GLN A 90 0.79 0.29 8.05
CA GLN A 90 1.68 1.03 8.95
C GLN A 90 3.10 0.45 8.99
N ALA A 91 3.24 -0.87 8.91
CA ALA A 91 4.53 -1.55 8.80
C ALA A 91 5.24 -1.29 7.45
N ALA A 92 4.47 -1.03 6.40
CA ALA A 92 4.97 -0.67 5.07
C ALA A 92 5.56 0.74 5.00
N LEU A 93 5.08 1.65 5.85
CA LEU A 93 5.48 3.04 5.85
C LEU A 93 6.83 3.24 6.54
N SER A 94 7.71 4.00 5.89
CA SER A 94 8.96 4.44 6.53
C SER A 94 8.69 5.39 7.69
N ASP A 95 9.66 5.49 8.62
CA ASP A 95 9.61 6.44 9.75
C ASP A 95 9.27 7.87 9.33
N ARG A 96 9.87 8.33 8.22
CA ARG A 96 9.62 9.67 7.68
C ARG A 96 8.19 9.83 7.20
N GLN A 97 7.67 8.89 6.42
CA GLN A 97 6.29 8.95 5.93
C GLN A 97 5.27 8.95 7.07
N ARG A 98 5.53 8.18 8.14
CA ARG A 98 4.70 8.22 9.36
C ARG A 98 4.78 9.57 10.06
N ALA A 99 5.96 10.18 10.13
CA ALA A 99 6.13 11.51 10.71
C ALA A 99 5.42 12.60 9.87
N ASP A 100 5.47 12.49 8.54
CA ASP A 100 4.81 13.40 7.61
C ASP A 100 3.29 13.31 7.73
N LEU A 101 2.73 12.10 7.80
CA LEU A 101 1.29 11.89 8.03
C LEU A 101 0.85 12.47 9.39
N LYS A 102 1.65 12.30 10.44
CA LYS A 102 1.40 12.94 11.76
C LYS A 102 1.44 14.47 11.66
N LEU A 103 2.34 15.03 10.86
CA LEU A 103 2.41 16.46 10.61
C LEU A 103 1.18 16.96 9.84
N ALA A 104 0.76 16.25 8.79
CA ALA A 104 -0.44 16.57 8.03
C ALA A 104 -1.70 16.55 8.91
N ARG A 105 -1.82 15.57 9.82
CA ARG A 105 -2.92 15.54 10.81
C ARG A 105 -2.93 16.79 11.69
N ARG A 106 -1.78 17.20 12.23
CA ARG A 106 -1.66 18.44 13.02
C ARG A 106 -2.03 19.70 12.23
N LYS A 107 -1.86 19.65 10.90
CA LYS A 107 -2.26 20.71 9.96
C LYS A 107 -3.73 20.63 9.52
N GLY A 108 -4.54 19.73 10.09
CA GLY A 108 -5.98 19.60 9.80
C GLY A 108 -6.35 18.51 8.79
N ALA A 109 -5.47 17.55 8.52
CA ALA A 109 -5.87 16.32 7.84
C ALA A 109 -6.66 15.44 8.81
N ASP A 110 -7.96 15.26 8.56
CA ASP A 110 -8.77 14.27 9.26
C ASP A 110 -8.49 12.89 8.65
N LEU A 111 -7.53 12.18 9.23
CA LEU A 111 -7.07 10.87 8.80
C LEU A 111 -7.51 9.83 9.82
N ALA A 112 -8.26 8.81 9.40
CA ALA A 112 -8.61 7.65 10.20
C ALA A 112 -7.41 6.70 10.40
N LEU A 113 -6.58 6.52 9.37
CA LEU A 113 -5.43 5.59 9.35
C LEU A 113 -4.32 5.89 10.39
N ALA A 114 -4.29 7.10 10.94
CA ALA A 114 -3.27 7.55 11.90
C ALA A 114 -3.76 7.52 13.36
N ALA A 115 -4.94 6.93 13.65
CA ALA A 115 -5.60 7.00 14.95
C ALA A 115 -5.05 6.06 16.05
N ASN A 116 -4.09 5.19 15.74
CA ASN A 116 -3.48 4.28 16.72
C ASN A 116 -2.01 4.61 16.97
#